data_AF-A0A1A9RIX2-F1
#
_entry.id   AF-A0A1A9RIX2-F1
#
_cell.length_a   1.000
_cell.length_b   1.000
_cell.length_c   1.000
_cell.angle_alpha   90.00
_cell.angle_beta   90.00
_cell.angle_gamma   90.00
#
_symmetry.space_group_name_H-M   'P 1'
#
loop_
_entity.id
_entity.type
_entity.pdbx_description
1 polymer ?
#
loop_
_entity_poly.entity_id
_entity_poly.type
_entity_poly.pdbx_seq_one_letter_code
_entity_poly.pdbx_strand_id
1 'polypeptide(L)'
;MNPKIAHLQQRNVQARLRQRYAFLNIADIQSTDGDIARRFIDSGIYRLTNPAAATFPFHQSGIIDRPLHQAQHQAARAEMVRRIRALLVDTVWISLSENDFGFWACISLPVLQAALDHWFEQHDDFSLYLENGYALAIHEAEYEWELLETPGRPLEAT
;
A
#
# COMPACT_ATOMS: atom_id res chain seq x y z
N MET A 1 -19.72 10.36 -17.93
CA MET A 1 -19.54 11.33 -16.84
C MET A 1 -18.86 12.58 -17.40
N ASN A 2 -19.28 13.79 -17.01
CA ASN A 2 -18.64 15.02 -17.49
C ASN A 2 -17.23 15.13 -16.88
N PRO A 3 -16.16 15.31 -17.68
CA PRO A 3 -14.78 15.39 -17.18
C PRO A 3 -14.56 16.45 -16.10
N LYS A 4 -15.29 17.57 -16.16
CA LYS A 4 -15.22 18.63 -15.13
C LYS A 4 -15.79 18.16 -13.78
N ILE A 5 -16.85 17.36 -13.80
CA ILE A 5 -17.49 16.83 -12.58
C ILE A 5 -16.57 15.79 -11.94
N ALA A 6 -15.99 14.89 -12.74
CA ALA A 6 -15.03 13.88 -12.26
C ALA A 6 -13.82 14.53 -11.60
N HIS A 7 -13.26 15.58 -12.21
CA HIS A 7 -12.12 16.31 -11.65
C HIS A 7 -12.47 17.01 -10.32
N LEU A 8 -13.67 17.60 -10.20
CA LEU A 8 -14.12 18.20 -8.95
C LEU A 8 -14.32 17.16 -7.84
N GLN A 9 -14.89 16.00 -8.17
CA GLN A 9 -15.05 14.89 -7.21
C GLN A 9 -13.69 14.40 -6.72
N GLN A 10 -12.75 14.17 -7.63
CA GLN A 10 -11.38 13.75 -7.30
C GLN A 10 -10.68 14.75 -6.37
N ARG A 11 -10.75 16.06 -6.65
CA ARG A 11 -10.16 17.10 -5.79
C ARG A 11 -10.80 17.14 -4.40
N ASN A 12 -12.12 16.97 -4.33
CA ASN A 12 -12.82 16.93 -3.04
C ASN A 12 -12.39 15.70 -2.23
N VAL A 13 -12.27 14.53 -2.86
CA VAL A 13 -11.75 13.32 -2.19
C VAL A 13 -10.31 13.52 -1.72
N GLN A 14 -9.44 14.08 -2.58
CA GLN A 14 -8.06 14.39 -2.22
C GLN A 14 -7.96 15.28 -0.97
N ALA A 15 -8.82 16.31 -0.88
CA ALA A 15 -8.89 17.19 0.29
C ALA A 15 -9.36 16.45 1.56
N ARG A 16 -10.38 15.59 1.43
CA ARG A 16 -10.86 14.76 2.55
C ARG A 16 -9.83 13.77 3.03
N LEU A 17 -9.10 13.12 2.12
CA LEU A 17 -7.98 12.24 2.48
C LEU A 17 -6.89 13.00 3.23
N ARG A 18 -6.50 14.19 2.75
CA ARG A 18 -5.53 15.04 3.48
C ARG A 18 -6.00 15.39 4.88
N GLN A 19 -7.30 15.64 5.07
CA GLN A 19 -7.87 15.92 6.39
C GLN A 19 -7.90 14.67 7.28
N ARG A 20 -8.37 13.52 6.76
CA ARG A 20 -8.47 12.26 7.49
C ARG A 20 -7.10 11.75 7.95
N TYR A 21 -6.09 11.91 7.09
CA TYR A 21 -4.72 11.45 7.32
C TYR A 21 -3.77 12.61 7.68
N ALA A 22 -4.29 13.68 8.30
CA ALA A 22 -3.48 14.85 8.66
C ALA A 22 -2.28 14.50 9.57
N PHE A 23 -2.43 13.47 10.42
CA PHE A 23 -1.36 12.96 11.29
C PHE A 23 -0.15 12.42 10.53
N LEU A 24 -0.30 12.07 9.25
CA LEU A 24 0.81 11.62 8.40
C LEU A 24 1.67 12.76 7.85
N ASN A 25 1.25 14.02 8.01
CA ASN A 25 1.93 15.18 7.43
C ASN A 25 2.23 14.98 5.92
N ILE A 26 1.19 14.63 5.16
CA ILE A 26 1.30 14.29 3.72
C ILE A 26 1.96 15.43 2.93
N ALA A 27 3.19 15.17 2.49
CA ALA A 27 3.99 16.11 1.72
C ALA A 27 3.41 16.30 0.31
N ASP A 28 3.05 15.20 -0.34
CA ASP A 28 2.41 15.22 -1.65
C ASP A 28 1.33 14.15 -1.75
N ILE A 29 0.30 14.38 -2.57
CA ILE A 29 -0.72 13.39 -2.87
C ILE A 29 -1.14 13.51 -4.33
N GLN A 30 -0.97 12.42 -5.06
CA GLN A 30 -1.22 12.35 -6.49
C GLN A 30 -2.19 11.21 -6.79
N SER A 31 -2.95 11.32 -7.86
CA SER A 31 -3.87 10.26 -8.26
C SER A 31 -3.14 9.03 -8.77
N THR A 32 -3.74 7.85 -8.58
CA THR A 32 -3.31 6.60 -9.19
C THR A 32 -3.44 6.58 -10.72
N ASP A 33 -4.06 7.58 -11.34
CA ASP A 33 -4.12 7.74 -12.80
C ASP A 33 -3.04 8.68 -13.34
N GLY A 34 -2.22 9.28 -12.46
CA GLY A 34 -1.23 10.29 -12.80
C GLY A 34 0.18 9.74 -13.08
N ASP A 35 1.13 10.66 -13.29
CA ASP A 35 2.51 10.35 -13.65
C ASP A 35 3.20 9.45 -12.62
N ILE A 36 2.92 9.63 -11.32
CA ILE A 36 3.50 8.80 -10.27
C ILE A 36 3.14 7.31 -10.45
N ALA A 37 1.89 7.01 -10.81
CA ALA A 37 1.45 5.64 -11.02
C ALA A 37 2.10 5.04 -12.27
N ARG A 38 2.31 5.85 -13.32
CA ARG A 38 3.07 5.42 -14.50
C ARG A 38 4.50 5.03 -14.12
N ARG A 39 5.18 5.85 -13.31
CA ARG A 39 6.54 5.54 -12.80
C ARG A 39 6.56 4.23 -12.01
N PHE A 40 5.48 3.92 -11.29
CA PHE A 40 5.38 2.69 -10.49
C PHE A 40 5.11 1.45 -11.35
N ILE A 41 4.40 1.61 -12.46
CA ILE A 41 4.22 0.56 -13.47
C ILE A 41 5.54 0.31 -14.21
N ASP A 42 6.20 1.38 -14.64
CA ASP A 42 7.42 1.32 -15.46
C ASP A 42 8.62 0.75 -14.69
N SER A 43 8.62 0.84 -13.36
CA SER A 43 9.62 0.17 -12.51
C SER A 43 9.49 -1.35 -12.50
N GLY A 44 8.37 -1.90 -13.00
CA GLY A 44 8.12 -3.34 -13.11
C GLY A 44 7.73 -4.01 -11.80
N ILE A 45 7.41 -3.23 -10.76
CA ILE A 45 7.15 -3.74 -9.41
C ILE A 45 5.76 -4.42 -9.29
N TYR A 46 4.76 -3.94 -10.02
CA TYR A 46 3.41 -4.53 -10.00
C TYR A 46 3.28 -5.66 -11.03
N ARG A 47 3.94 -6.79 -10.78
CA ARG A 47 3.78 -8.01 -11.60
C ARG A 47 3.18 -9.13 -10.75
N LEU A 48 1.92 -9.47 -11.04
CA LEU A 48 1.21 -10.62 -10.43
C LEU A 48 1.90 -11.97 -10.70
N THR A 49 2.89 -12.00 -11.58
CA THR A 49 3.70 -13.19 -11.85
C THR A 49 4.89 -13.36 -10.91
N ASN A 50 5.20 -12.36 -10.08
CA ASN A 50 6.30 -12.45 -9.13
C ASN A 50 5.86 -13.34 -7.95
N PRO A 51 6.73 -14.24 -7.46
CA PRO A 51 6.41 -15.02 -6.28
C PRO A 51 6.22 -14.12 -5.07
N ALA A 52 5.24 -14.44 -4.23
CA ALA A 52 5.03 -13.75 -2.97
C ALA A 52 6.24 -13.92 -2.04
N ALA A 53 6.54 -12.88 -1.26
CA ALA A 53 7.61 -12.90 -0.27
C ALA A 53 7.23 -13.70 0.98
N ALA A 54 5.93 -13.75 1.28
CA ALA A 54 5.33 -14.59 2.29
C ALA A 54 3.89 -14.91 1.89
N THR A 55 3.43 -16.12 2.21
CA THR A 55 2.03 -16.53 2.02
C THR A 55 1.45 -17.02 3.33
N PHE A 56 0.16 -16.76 3.52
CA PHE A 56 -0.59 -17.03 4.74
C PHE A 56 -1.88 -17.78 4.37
N PRO A 57 -1.83 -19.12 4.31
CA PRO A 57 -2.96 -19.92 3.84
C PRO A 57 -4.09 -19.94 4.85
N PHE A 58 -5.32 -19.71 4.40
CA PHE A 58 -6.51 -19.63 5.24
C PHE A 58 -7.61 -20.66 4.91
N HIS A 59 -7.26 -21.68 4.15
CA HIS A 59 -8.17 -22.74 3.74
C HIS A 59 -7.79 -24.08 4.34
N GLN A 60 -8.79 -24.95 4.51
CA GLN A 60 -8.59 -26.37 4.78
C GLN A 60 -9.33 -27.16 3.71
N SER A 61 -8.60 -27.92 2.89
CA SER A 61 -9.18 -28.71 1.79
C SER A 61 -10.05 -27.89 0.82
N GLY A 62 -9.71 -26.61 0.62
CA GLY A 62 -10.46 -25.69 -0.26
C GLY A 62 -11.67 -25.02 0.40
N ILE A 63 -11.92 -25.27 1.68
CA ILE A 63 -12.97 -24.61 2.45
C ILE A 63 -12.36 -23.43 3.20
N ILE A 64 -12.94 -22.24 3.00
CA ILE A 64 -12.56 -21.02 3.72
C ILE A 64 -13.17 -21.05 5.12
N ASP A 65 -12.30 -21.09 6.13
CA ASP A 65 -12.66 -20.90 7.53
C ASP A 65 -12.55 -19.40 7.86
N ARG A 66 -13.66 -18.74 8.23
CA ARG A 66 -13.69 -17.28 8.46
C ARG A 66 -12.76 -16.84 9.60
N PRO A 67 -12.80 -17.45 10.81
CA PRO A 67 -11.79 -17.24 11.84
C PRO A 67 -10.35 -17.37 11.34
N LEU A 68 -10.06 -18.40 10.53
CA LEU A 68 -8.72 -18.61 9.99
C LEU A 68 -8.34 -17.53 8.97
N HIS A 69 -9.26 -17.17 8.06
CA HIS A 69 -9.09 -16.08 7.09
C HIS A 69 -8.73 -14.76 7.77
N GLN A 70 -9.46 -14.40 8.83
CA GLN A 70 -9.18 -13.21 9.61
C GLN A 70 -7.82 -13.31 10.33
N ALA A 71 -7.50 -14.45 10.96
CA ALA A 71 -6.23 -14.63 11.64
C ALA A 71 -5.03 -14.53 10.69
N GLN A 72 -5.13 -15.10 9.49
CA GLN A 72 -4.08 -15.04 8.47
C GLN A 72 -3.95 -13.65 7.85
N HIS A 73 -5.06 -12.91 7.70
CA HIS A 73 -5.00 -11.50 7.30
C HIS A 73 -4.21 -10.67 8.32
N GLN A 74 -4.46 -10.88 9.62
CA GLN A 74 -3.71 -10.20 10.68
C GLN A 74 -2.24 -10.61 10.69
N ALA A 75 -1.92 -11.87 10.40
CA ALA A 75 -0.54 -12.33 10.26
C ALA A 75 0.17 -11.64 9.07
N ALA A 76 -0.50 -11.50 7.93
CA ALA A 76 0.01 -10.76 6.77
C ALA A 76 0.26 -9.28 7.10
N ARG A 77 -0.67 -8.63 7.81
CA ARG A 77 -0.51 -7.25 8.32
C ARG A 77 0.69 -7.13 9.25
N ALA A 78 0.85 -8.04 10.21
CA ALA A 78 1.97 -8.04 11.14
C ALA A 78 3.31 -8.18 10.42
N GLU A 79 3.39 -9.04 9.40
CA GLU A 79 4.59 -9.20 8.59
C GLU A 79 4.89 -7.97 7.73
N MET A 80 3.86 -7.34 7.15
CA MET A 80 4.02 -6.07 6.43
C MET A 80 4.57 -4.98 7.35
N VAL A 81 4.02 -4.83 8.56
CA VAL A 81 4.52 -3.89 9.58
C VAL A 81 5.98 -4.16 9.92
N ARG A 82 6.33 -5.43 10.15
CA ARG A 82 7.71 -5.84 10.44
C ARG A 82 8.68 -5.38 9.34
N ARG A 83 8.30 -5.55 8.07
CA ARG A 83 9.13 -5.13 6.93
C ARG A 83 9.24 -3.61 6.82
N ILE A 84 8.14 -2.88 6.97
CA ILE A 84 8.18 -1.40 6.94
C ILE A 84 9.06 -0.83 8.06
N ARG A 85 9.03 -1.42 9.25
CA ARG A 85 9.88 -1.03 10.38
C ARG A 85 11.37 -1.28 10.13
N ALA A 86 11.71 -2.21 9.25
CA ALA A 86 13.09 -2.51 8.90
C ALA A 86 13.63 -1.60 7.78
N LEU A 87 12.78 -0.80 7.13
CA LEU A 87 13.21 0.13 6.08
C LEU A 87 13.99 1.31 6.66
N LEU A 88 15.02 1.73 5.93
CA LEU A 88 15.88 2.88 6.25
C LEU A 88 15.88 3.86 5.08
N VAL A 89 14.74 4.51 4.86
CA VAL A 89 14.56 5.55 3.84
C VAL A 89 13.82 6.74 4.45
N ASP A 90 14.02 7.94 3.89
CA ASP A 90 13.40 9.14 4.46
C ASP A 90 11.91 9.25 4.15
N THR A 91 11.54 8.86 2.93
CA THR A 91 10.22 9.13 2.35
C THR A 91 9.70 7.92 1.60
N VAL A 92 8.39 7.68 1.70
CA VAL A 92 7.68 6.59 1.05
C VAL A 92 6.38 7.09 0.43
N TRP A 93 5.87 6.35 -0.54
CA TRP A 93 4.52 6.52 -1.06
C TRP A 93 3.62 5.42 -0.50
N ILE A 94 2.43 5.78 -0.01
CA ILE A 94 1.39 4.81 0.38
C ILE A 94 0.14 5.00 -0.45
N SER A 95 -0.59 3.91 -0.72
CA SER A 95 -1.89 4.00 -1.40
C SER A 95 -2.98 4.41 -0.40
N LEU A 96 -3.77 5.40 -0.78
CA LEU A 96 -4.99 5.80 -0.07
C LEU A 96 -6.15 5.80 -1.05
N SER A 97 -7.35 5.41 -0.62
CA SER A 97 -8.52 5.44 -1.49
C SER A 97 -9.78 5.84 -0.75
N GLU A 98 -10.71 6.47 -1.47
CA GLU A 98 -12.05 6.78 -0.98
C GLU A 98 -13.00 6.99 -2.17
N ASN A 99 -14.21 6.41 -2.09
CA ASN A 99 -15.24 6.49 -3.15
C ASN A 99 -14.69 6.16 -4.55
N ASP A 100 -13.99 5.03 -4.67
CA ASP A 100 -13.37 4.54 -5.91
C ASP A 100 -12.23 5.41 -6.49
N PHE A 101 -11.86 6.51 -5.83
CA PHE A 101 -10.68 7.29 -6.21
C PHE A 101 -9.45 6.81 -5.44
N GLY A 102 -8.43 6.37 -6.18
CA GLY A 102 -7.13 6.00 -5.65
C GLY A 102 -6.12 7.15 -5.70
N PHE A 103 -5.28 7.22 -4.68
CA PHE A 103 -4.19 8.18 -4.55
C PHE A 103 -2.93 7.53 -4.00
N TRP A 104 -1.79 8.07 -4.40
CA TRP A 104 -0.50 7.85 -3.77
C TRP A 104 -0.17 9.06 -2.89
N ALA A 105 0.09 8.83 -1.61
CA ALA A 105 0.48 9.86 -0.66
C ALA A 105 1.95 9.71 -0.26
N CYS A 106 2.72 10.76 -0.49
CA CYS A 106 4.13 10.88 -0.14
C CYS A 106 4.26 11.36 1.30
N ILE A 107 4.90 10.56 2.14
CA ILE A 107 5.02 10.79 3.59
C ILE A 107 6.41 10.42 4.09
N SER A 108 6.79 10.99 5.23
CA SER A 108 8.00 10.60 5.95
C SER A 108 7.86 9.17 6.50
N LEU A 109 8.87 8.32 6.29
CA LEU A 109 8.85 6.96 6.83
C LEU A 109 8.77 6.94 8.36
N PRO A 110 9.55 7.73 9.12
CA PRO A 110 9.39 7.84 10.58
C PRO A 110 7.96 8.13 11.03
N VAL A 111 7.25 9.01 10.32
CA VAL A 111 5.86 9.36 10.63
C VAL A 111 4.94 8.16 10.37
N LEU A 112 5.12 7.47 9.24
CA LEU A 112 4.39 6.24 8.96
C LEU A 112 4.66 5.18 10.04
N GLN A 113 5.92 4.92 10.38
CA GLN A 113 6.33 3.92 11.35
C GLN A 113 5.71 4.17 12.73
N ALA A 114 5.62 5.42 13.17
CA ALA A 114 4.94 5.81 14.41
C ALA A 114 3.42 5.58 14.34
N ALA A 115 2.81 5.74 13.17
CA ALA A 115 1.38 5.51 12.98
C ALA A 115 0.99 4.01 12.90
N LEU A 116 1.94 3.11 12.56
CA LEU A 116 1.66 1.69 12.33
C LEU A 116 1.11 0.95 13.55
N ASP A 117 1.38 1.41 14.77
CA ASP A 117 0.89 0.76 16.00
C ASP A 117 -0.65 0.72 16.06
N HIS A 118 -1.31 1.74 15.51
CA HIS A 118 -2.77 1.90 15.57
C HIS A 118 -3.42 1.95 14.18
N TRP A 119 -2.63 1.81 13.11
CA TRP A 119 -3.11 1.98 11.75
C TRP A 119 -4.30 1.07 11.44
N PHE A 120 -4.11 -0.24 11.61
CA PHE A 120 -5.09 -1.26 11.21
C PHE A 120 -6.33 -1.35 12.11
N GLU A 121 -6.35 -0.59 13.22
CA GLU A 121 -7.53 -0.43 14.07
C GLU A 121 -8.53 0.56 13.45
N GLN A 122 -8.06 1.48 12.60
CA GLN A 122 -8.83 2.63 12.10
C GLN A 122 -8.82 2.77 10.57
N HIS A 123 -7.92 2.05 9.91
CA HIS A 123 -7.63 2.17 8.49
C HIS A 123 -7.49 0.80 7.83
N ASP A 124 -7.81 0.76 6.54
CA ASP A 124 -7.69 -0.43 5.70
C ASP A 124 -6.23 -0.71 5.32
N ASP A 125 -6.04 -1.80 4.56
CA ASP A 125 -4.75 -2.11 3.97
C ASP A 125 -4.29 -1.02 3.01
N PHE A 126 -2.98 -0.91 2.87
CA PHE A 126 -2.36 -0.03 1.91
C PHE A 126 -1.21 -0.77 1.22
N SER A 127 -0.81 -0.27 0.05
CA SER A 127 0.45 -0.60 -0.58
C SER A 127 1.48 0.45 -0.24
N LEU A 128 2.73 0.04 -0.02
CA LEU A 128 3.87 0.93 0.13
C LEU A 128 4.75 0.83 -1.11
N TYR A 129 5.24 1.98 -1.57
CA TYR A 129 6.11 2.08 -2.73
C TYR A 129 7.26 3.06 -2.48
N LEU A 130 8.45 2.67 -2.94
CA LEU A 130 9.65 3.51 -3.00
C LEU A 130 10.10 3.69 -4.46
N GLU A 131 10.41 4.92 -4.85
CA GLU A 131 10.84 5.26 -6.21
C GLU A 131 12.08 4.52 -6.70
N ASN A 132 12.91 3.99 -5.79
CA ASN A 132 14.10 3.21 -6.08
C ASN A 132 13.84 1.72 -6.35
N GLY A 133 12.59 1.32 -6.60
CA GLY A 133 12.26 -0.02 -7.07
C GLY A 133 11.79 -0.98 -5.99
N TYR A 134 11.47 -0.51 -4.78
CA TYR A 134 10.93 -1.34 -3.72
C TYR A 134 9.41 -1.14 -3.54
N ALA A 135 8.65 -2.21 -3.39
CA ALA A 135 7.26 -2.10 -2.92
C ALA A 135 6.84 -3.28 -2.03
N LEU A 136 5.82 -3.01 -1.22
CA LEU A 136 5.10 -3.97 -0.41
C LEU A 136 3.60 -3.83 -0.64
N ALA A 137 2.91 -4.93 -0.84
CA ALA A 137 1.44 -4.97 -0.90
C ALA A 137 0.92 -6.29 -0.31
N ILE A 138 -0.18 -6.22 0.42
CA ILE A 138 -0.95 -7.40 0.81
C ILE A 138 -1.99 -7.66 -0.28
N HIS A 139 -2.06 -8.89 -0.75
CA HIS A 139 -3.02 -9.33 -1.75
C HIS A 139 -3.84 -10.50 -1.21
N GLU A 140 -5.16 -10.45 -1.43
CA GLU A 140 -6.05 -11.60 -1.20
C GLU A 140 -6.04 -12.47 -2.47
N ALA A 141 -5.40 -13.63 -2.38
CA ALA A 141 -5.54 -14.69 -3.37
C ALA A 141 -6.65 -15.67 -2.93
N GLU A 142 -7.05 -16.59 -3.82
CA GLU A 142 -8.23 -17.45 -3.62
C GLU A 142 -8.23 -18.23 -2.29
N TYR A 143 -7.05 -18.59 -1.77
CA TYR A 143 -6.90 -19.41 -0.56
C TYR A 143 -5.82 -18.94 0.41
N GLU A 144 -5.18 -17.82 0.11
CA GLU A 144 -4.06 -17.29 0.89
C GLU A 144 -3.99 -15.78 0.83
N TRP A 145 -3.48 -15.17 1.91
CA TRP A 145 -2.99 -13.80 1.85
C TRP A 145 -1.54 -13.84 1.40
N GLU A 146 -1.21 -13.02 0.42
CA GLU A 146 0.15 -12.90 -0.11
C GLU A 146 0.73 -11.55 0.27
N LEU A 147 1.92 -11.55 0.87
CA LEU A 147 2.73 -10.35 0.96
C LEU A 147 3.64 -10.31 -0.27
N LEU A 148 3.29 -9.45 -1.21
CA LEU A 148 4.08 -9.20 -2.39
C LEU A 148 5.20 -8.23 -2.03
N GLU A 149 6.44 -8.63 -2.28
CA GLU A 149 7.62 -7.79 -2.12
C GLU A 149 8.41 -7.84 -3.41
N THR A 150 8.71 -6.67 -3.96
CA THR A 150 9.73 -6.56 -5.00
C THR A 150 10.86 -5.75 -4.42
N PRO A 151 12.05 -6.34 -4.19
CA PRO A 151 13.21 -5.58 -3.77
C PRO A 151 13.66 -4.67 -4.92
N GLY A 152 13.97 -3.42 -4.60
CA GLY A 152 14.63 -2.53 -5.56
C GLY A 152 15.96 -3.11 -5.99
N ARG A 153 16.41 -2.75 -7.21
CA ARG A 153 17.83 -2.90 -7.52
C ARG A 153 18.62 -2.13 -6.46
N PRO A 154 19.76 -2.65 -5.98
CA PRO A 154 20.68 -1.83 -5.21
C PRO A 154 20.91 -0.55 -6.01
N LEU A 155 20.72 0.62 -5.38
CA LEU A 155 21.26 1.85 -5.93
C LEU A 155 22.77 1.58 -6.08
N GLU A 156 23.25 1.43 -7.31
CA GLU A 156 24.69 1.40 -7.54
C GLU A 156 25.25 2.68 -6.93
N ALA A 157 26.05 2.52 -5.87
CA ALA A 157 26.76 3.64 -5.27
C ALA A 157 27.63 4.27 -6.36
N THR A 158 27.30 5.50 -6.75
CA THR A 158 28.13 6.33 -7.61
C THR A 158 28.90 7.32 -6.76
#